data_AF-A0A327RXA4-F1
#
_entry.id   AF-A0A327RXA4-F1
#
_cell.length_a   1.000
_cell.length_b   1.000
_cell.length_c   1.000
_cell.angle_alpha   90.00
_cell.angle_beta   90.00
_cell.angle_gamma   90.00
#
_symmetry.space_group_name_H-M   'P 1'
#
loop_
_entity.id
_entity.type
_entity.pdbx_description
1 polymer ?
#
loop_
_entity_poly.entity_id
_entity_poly.type
_entity_poly.pdbx_seq_one_letter_code
_entity_poly.pdbx_strand_id
1 'polypeptide(L)'
;MNNKAKYTQQIKAEAKRLGFLSCGISKAGFLEVEAPRLEKWLNNNMHGEMQYMENHFDKRLDPTKLVEDSKSVISLLLNYYPSQEQTDNSYKISKYAYGNDYHHVIKSKLKELTHFIQDEIGEVSGRAFVDSAPVLDKAWAAKSGLGWIGKHSNLLTQQVGSFYFIAELIIDLELEYDHATTDHCGTCTACIDACPTQAITEPYIVDGSKCISYFTIELKENIPTEFKGKMDDWMFGCDVCQDVCPWNKFSKPHNEPLFNPHPELLEMTKKDWEEITEDVFKKVFQKSAVKRTKFSGLQRNISFLKPN
;
A
#
# COMPACT_ATOMS: atom_id res chain seq x y z
N MET A 1 4.58 35.02 -13.17
CA MET A 1 4.36 33.57 -13.01
C MET A 1 3.13 33.39 -12.14
N ASN A 2 2.21 32.51 -12.52
CA ASN A 2 1.04 32.17 -11.70
C ASN A 2 1.54 31.56 -10.38
N ASN A 3 1.09 32.07 -9.22
CA ASN A 3 1.51 31.58 -7.91
C ASN A 3 1.24 30.07 -7.76
N LYS A 4 0.16 29.55 -8.37
CA LYS A 4 -0.14 28.11 -8.40
C LYS A 4 1.00 27.28 -8.99
N ALA A 5 1.50 27.67 -10.16
CA ALA A 5 2.60 26.98 -10.84
C ALA A 5 3.88 26.98 -9.99
N LYS A 6 4.21 28.13 -9.41
CA LYS A 6 5.38 28.29 -8.53
C LYS A 6 5.29 27.36 -7.31
N TYR A 7 4.15 27.37 -6.61
CA TYR A 7 3.94 26.56 -5.41
C TYR A 7 3.92 25.06 -5.73
N THR A 8 3.27 24.66 -6.82
CA THR A 8 3.32 23.27 -7.31
C THR A 8 4.76 22.80 -7.51
N GLN A 9 5.60 23.61 -8.17
CA GLN A 9 7.00 23.27 -8.41
C GLN A 9 7.82 23.17 -7.11
N GLN A 10 7.63 24.10 -6.17
CA GLN A 10 8.30 24.07 -4.87
C GLN A 10 7.93 22.82 -4.06
N ILE A 11 6.64 22.48 -3.99
CA ILE A 11 6.14 21.30 -3.28
C ILE A 11 6.68 20.01 -3.89
N LYS A 12 6.64 19.88 -5.22
CA LYS A 12 7.16 18.69 -5.91
C LYS A 12 8.68 18.55 -5.72
N ALA A 13 9.42 19.65 -5.76
CA ALA A 13 10.86 19.66 -5.51
C ALA A 13 11.18 19.23 -4.07
N GLU A 14 10.42 19.74 -3.10
CA GLU A 14 10.61 19.38 -1.69
C GLU A 14 10.24 17.91 -1.41
N ALA A 15 9.13 17.43 -1.96
CA ALA A 15 8.77 16.02 -1.87
C ALA A 15 9.89 15.10 -2.37
N LYS A 16 10.52 15.46 -3.51
CA LYS A 16 11.69 14.75 -4.03
C LYS A 16 12.88 14.81 -3.08
N ARG A 17 13.17 15.98 -2.49
CA ARG A 17 14.25 16.15 -1.49
C ARG A 17 14.05 15.26 -0.27
N LEU A 18 12.80 15.09 0.19
CA LEU A 18 12.41 14.23 1.31
C LEU A 18 12.46 12.72 0.99
N GLY A 19 12.73 12.37 -0.27
CA GLY A 19 12.93 10.99 -0.73
C GLY A 19 11.70 10.33 -1.35
N PHE A 20 10.60 11.06 -1.57
CA PHE A 20 9.48 10.53 -2.36
C PHE A 20 9.91 10.35 -3.82
N LEU A 21 9.56 9.20 -4.39
CA LEU A 21 9.86 8.86 -5.78
C LEU A 21 9.09 9.75 -6.75
N SER A 22 7.82 10.00 -6.43
CA SER A 22 6.89 10.76 -7.24
C SER A 22 5.98 11.61 -6.37
N CYS A 23 5.59 12.78 -6.89
CA CYS A 23 4.64 13.70 -6.29
C CYS A 23 3.68 14.19 -7.37
N GLY A 24 2.42 13.84 -7.24
CA GLY A 24 1.34 14.17 -8.18
C GLY A 24 0.26 14.95 -7.45
N ILE A 25 -0.42 15.85 -8.14
CA ILE A 25 -1.40 16.72 -7.51
C ILE A 25 -2.69 16.67 -8.32
N SER A 26 -3.81 16.43 -7.66
CA SER A 26 -5.12 16.48 -8.29
C SER A 26 -6.09 17.36 -7.52
N LYS A 27 -7.16 17.78 -8.18
CA LYS A 27 -8.23 18.56 -7.56
C LYS A 27 -9.01 17.70 -6.57
N ALA A 28 -9.15 18.19 -5.34
CA ALA A 28 -10.02 17.60 -4.33
C ALA A 28 -11.49 17.65 -4.76
N GLY A 29 -12.24 16.60 -4.43
CA GLY A 29 -13.66 16.46 -4.75
C GLY A 29 -14.08 15.00 -4.91
N PHE A 30 -15.33 14.77 -5.32
CA PHE A 30 -15.91 13.43 -5.38
C PHE A 30 -15.29 12.54 -6.48
N LEU A 31 -15.04 11.27 -6.14
CA LEU A 31 -14.56 10.23 -7.07
C LEU A 31 -15.73 9.50 -7.75
N GLU A 32 -16.35 10.14 -8.75
CA GLU A 32 -17.53 9.63 -9.47
C GLU A 32 -17.33 8.23 -10.08
N VAL A 33 -16.14 7.93 -10.62
CA VAL A 33 -15.84 6.65 -11.27
C VAL A 33 -15.67 5.52 -10.25
N GLU A 34 -15.15 5.83 -9.06
CA GLU A 34 -14.86 4.83 -8.03
C GLU A 34 -16.06 4.53 -7.14
N ALA A 35 -16.99 5.48 -7.01
CA ALA A 35 -18.20 5.32 -6.20
C ALA A 35 -19.02 4.05 -6.53
N PRO A 36 -19.45 3.82 -7.79
CA PRO A 36 -20.22 2.61 -8.13
C PRO A 36 -19.36 1.33 -8.04
N ARG A 37 -18.05 1.43 -8.22
CA ARG A 37 -17.13 0.27 -8.09
C ARG A 37 -17.02 -0.18 -6.65
N LEU A 38 -16.81 0.76 -5.73
CA LEU A 38 -16.75 0.49 -4.30
C LEU A 38 -18.09 -0.04 -3.80
N GLU A 39 -19.21 0.59 -4.19
CA GLU A 39 -20.55 0.12 -3.83
C GLU A 39 -20.80 -1.32 -4.29
N LYS A 40 -20.52 -1.63 -5.57
CA LYS A 40 -20.64 -3.00 -6.09
C LYS A 40 -19.76 -3.99 -5.32
N TRP A 41 -18.53 -3.61 -5.01
CA TRP A 41 -17.58 -4.47 -4.28
C TRP A 41 -18.04 -4.76 -2.84
N LEU A 42 -18.58 -3.74 -2.14
CA LEU A 42 -19.15 -3.88 -0.81
C LEU A 42 -20.43 -4.74 -0.83
N ASN A 43 -21.35 -4.48 -1.76
CA ASN A 43 -22.60 -5.25 -1.89
C ASN A 43 -22.38 -6.74 -2.21
N ASN A 44 -21.24 -7.09 -2.79
CA ASN A 44 -20.83 -8.48 -3.03
C ASN A 44 -20.05 -9.09 -1.86
N ASN A 45 -19.94 -8.41 -0.71
CA ASN A 45 -19.19 -8.84 0.47
C ASN A 45 -17.71 -9.17 0.20
N MET A 46 -17.12 -8.57 -0.83
CA MET A 46 -15.74 -8.84 -1.23
C MET A 46 -14.71 -8.28 -0.23
N HIS A 47 -15.15 -7.54 0.79
CA HIS A 47 -14.33 -7.02 1.87
C HIS A 47 -14.09 -8.00 3.02
N GLY A 48 -14.73 -9.17 3.02
CA GLY A 48 -14.63 -10.13 4.12
C GLY A 48 -15.03 -9.48 5.45
N GLU A 49 -14.22 -9.65 6.49
CA GLU A 49 -14.45 -9.08 7.82
C GLU A 49 -13.92 -7.64 7.98
N MET A 50 -13.42 -7.00 6.91
CA MET A 50 -12.91 -5.62 6.95
C MET A 50 -14.05 -4.59 7.03
N GLN A 51 -14.84 -4.61 8.10
CA GLN A 51 -16.01 -3.75 8.32
C GLN A 51 -15.70 -2.25 8.22
N TYR A 52 -14.44 -1.85 8.42
CA TYR A 52 -14.00 -0.46 8.21
C TYR A 52 -14.08 0.01 6.74
N MET A 53 -14.26 -0.92 5.79
CA MET A 53 -14.46 -0.60 4.37
C MET A 53 -15.89 -0.12 4.09
N GLU A 54 -16.88 -0.60 4.84
CA GLU A 54 -18.27 -0.12 4.78
C GLU A 54 -18.41 1.23 5.50
N ASN A 55 -17.68 1.40 6.60
CA ASN A 55 -17.70 2.63 7.38
C ASN A 55 -17.17 3.82 6.57
N HIS A 56 -17.80 4.98 6.78
CA HIS A 56 -17.37 6.26 6.21
C HIS A 56 -17.26 6.28 4.67
N PHE A 57 -18.11 5.54 3.97
CA PHE A 57 -18.19 5.46 2.51
C PHE A 57 -18.02 6.82 1.81
N ASP A 58 -18.84 7.80 2.22
CA ASP A 58 -18.81 9.18 1.72
C ASP A 58 -17.44 9.86 1.83
N LYS A 59 -16.75 9.66 2.96
CA LYS A 59 -15.43 10.27 3.22
C LYS A 59 -14.34 9.60 2.38
N ARG A 60 -14.53 8.32 2.06
CA ARG A 60 -13.62 7.52 1.21
C ARG A 60 -13.60 8.02 -0.23
N LEU A 61 -14.74 8.52 -0.71
CA LEU A 61 -14.93 9.02 -2.06
C LEU A 61 -14.75 10.54 -2.18
N ASP A 62 -14.82 11.28 -1.08
CA ASP A 62 -14.69 12.74 -1.08
C ASP A 62 -13.77 13.25 0.05
N PRO A 63 -12.52 13.64 -0.26
CA PRO A 63 -11.58 14.18 0.72
C PRO A 63 -12.05 15.51 1.31
N THR A 64 -12.97 16.24 0.66
CA THR A 64 -13.50 17.50 1.20
C THR A 64 -14.36 17.27 2.46
N LYS A 65 -14.87 16.04 2.64
CA LYS A 65 -15.56 15.60 3.87
C LYS A 65 -14.60 15.17 4.99
N LEU A 66 -13.30 15.06 4.72
CA LEU A 66 -12.24 14.75 5.68
C LEU A 66 -11.45 15.98 6.12
N VAL A 67 -11.21 16.87 5.16
CA VAL A 67 -10.52 18.16 5.35
C VAL A 67 -11.38 19.21 4.67
N GLU A 68 -12.10 19.97 5.48
CA GLU A 68 -12.95 21.08 5.01
C GLU A 68 -12.13 22.08 4.22
N ASP A 69 -12.75 22.72 3.22
CA ASP A 69 -12.13 23.68 2.29
C ASP A 69 -10.93 23.17 1.47
N SER A 70 -10.65 21.86 1.49
CA SER A 70 -9.57 21.30 0.68
C SER A 70 -9.79 21.51 -0.81
N LYS A 71 -8.72 21.92 -1.50
CA LYS A 71 -8.70 22.19 -2.95
C LYS A 71 -7.81 21.22 -3.69
N SER A 72 -6.74 20.74 -3.05
CA SER A 72 -5.74 19.86 -3.66
C SER A 72 -5.54 18.60 -2.84
N VAL A 73 -5.35 17.49 -3.56
CA VAL A 73 -4.84 16.22 -3.02
C VAL A 73 -3.45 16.01 -3.59
N ILE A 74 -2.42 16.06 -2.73
CA ILE A 74 -1.03 15.78 -3.09
C ILE A 74 -0.75 14.31 -2.80
N SER A 75 -0.65 13.52 -3.85
CA SER A 75 -0.34 12.09 -3.78
C SER A 75 1.17 11.87 -3.91
N LEU A 76 1.71 10.98 -3.10
CA LEU A 76 3.15 10.75 -2.95
C LEU A 76 3.45 9.26 -2.96
N LEU A 77 4.50 8.86 -3.68
CA LEU A 77 4.99 7.48 -3.71
C LEU A 77 6.33 7.35 -2.99
N LEU A 78 6.47 6.38 -2.10
CA LEU A 78 7.74 6.07 -1.42
C LEU A 78 8.14 4.62 -1.68
N ASN A 79 9.28 4.41 -2.36
CA ASN A 79 9.79 3.08 -2.72
C ASN A 79 10.12 2.24 -1.48
N TYR A 80 9.72 0.95 -1.49
CA TYR A 80 10.08 -0.03 -0.47
C TYR A 80 10.73 -1.30 -1.03
N TYR A 81 10.94 -1.39 -2.35
CA TYR A 81 11.51 -2.61 -2.94
C TYR A 81 12.89 -2.91 -2.32
N PRO A 82 13.10 -4.09 -1.72
CA PRO A 82 14.30 -4.35 -0.96
C PRO A 82 15.50 -4.67 -1.87
N SER A 83 16.71 -4.53 -1.33
CA SER A 83 17.95 -4.98 -1.99
C SER A 83 18.29 -6.45 -1.69
N GLN A 84 17.67 -7.01 -0.66
CA GLN A 84 17.89 -8.37 -0.17
C GLN A 84 16.54 -9.01 0.13
N GLU A 85 16.41 -10.30 -0.17
CA GLU A 85 15.21 -11.09 0.08
C GLU A 85 15.51 -12.24 1.03
N GLN A 86 14.45 -12.82 1.61
CA GLN A 86 14.57 -14.00 2.46
C GLN A 86 15.17 -15.19 1.70
N THR A 87 15.83 -16.10 2.41
CA THR A 87 16.28 -17.36 1.81
C THR A 87 15.11 -18.21 1.30
N ASP A 88 15.35 -19.03 0.27
CA ASP A 88 14.31 -19.87 -0.35
C ASP A 88 13.65 -20.87 0.62
N ASN A 89 14.39 -21.36 1.62
CA ASN A 89 13.90 -22.30 2.62
C ASN A 89 13.23 -21.61 3.83
N SER A 90 12.36 -20.63 3.57
CA SER A 90 11.66 -19.84 4.59
C SER A 90 10.15 -19.82 4.35
N TYR A 91 9.39 -19.43 5.38
CA TYR A 91 8.07 -18.85 5.15
C TYR A 91 8.21 -17.40 4.67
N LYS A 92 7.28 -16.97 3.83
CA LYS A 92 7.35 -15.69 3.12
C LYS A 92 6.62 -14.60 3.87
N ILE A 93 7.27 -13.45 3.96
CA ILE A 93 6.70 -12.17 4.39
C ILE A 93 6.70 -11.24 3.19
N SER A 94 5.63 -10.49 3.00
CA SER A 94 5.57 -9.47 1.96
C SER A 94 6.65 -8.41 2.16
N LYS A 95 7.30 -8.03 1.05
CA LYS A 95 8.44 -7.11 1.02
C LYS A 95 8.14 -5.76 1.69
N TYR A 96 6.86 -5.32 1.70
CA TYR A 96 6.49 -4.06 2.34
C TYR A 96 6.71 -4.07 3.87
N ALA A 97 6.78 -5.24 4.49
CA ALA A 97 6.81 -5.40 5.94
C ALA A 97 8.20 -5.72 6.52
N TYR A 98 9.24 -5.70 5.68
CA TYR A 98 10.61 -6.10 6.03
C TYR A 98 11.25 -5.21 7.10
N GLY A 99 11.04 -3.89 7.02
CA GLY A 99 11.61 -2.93 7.96
C GLY A 99 10.59 -2.34 8.92
N ASN A 100 10.83 -1.08 9.31
CA ASN A 100 9.91 -0.33 10.17
C ASN A 100 8.58 -0.07 9.49
N ASP A 101 7.53 0.06 10.30
CA ASP A 101 6.19 0.40 9.85
C ASP A 101 6.19 1.73 9.08
N TYR A 102 5.88 1.63 7.79
CA TYR A 102 5.85 2.73 6.83
C TYR A 102 4.97 3.89 7.27
N HIS A 103 3.94 3.63 8.08
CA HIS A 103 3.09 4.68 8.63
C HIS A 103 3.89 5.74 9.37
N HIS A 104 4.87 5.33 10.18
CA HIS A 104 5.68 6.27 10.96
C HIS A 104 6.70 7.01 10.09
N VAL A 105 7.36 6.28 9.19
CA VAL A 105 8.36 6.85 8.28
C VAL A 105 7.73 7.92 7.38
N ILE A 106 6.60 7.59 6.75
CA ILE A 106 5.91 8.51 5.84
C ILE A 106 5.30 9.69 6.59
N LYS A 107 4.66 9.47 7.76
CA LYS A 107 4.11 10.58 8.56
C LYS A 107 5.17 11.59 8.98
N SER A 108 6.40 11.15 9.28
CA SER A 108 7.52 12.06 9.55
C SER A 108 7.83 12.94 8.33
N LYS A 109 7.99 12.33 7.15
CA LYS A 109 8.27 13.06 5.90
C LYS A 109 7.13 14.00 5.52
N LEU A 110 5.87 13.58 5.68
CA LEU A 110 4.72 14.45 5.43
C LEU A 110 4.65 15.62 6.40
N LYS A 111 5.02 15.42 7.67
CA LYS A 111 5.13 16.52 8.64
C LYS A 111 6.17 17.55 8.16
N GLU A 112 7.35 17.10 7.73
CA GLU A 112 8.38 17.99 7.17
C GLU A 112 7.87 18.73 5.93
N LEU A 113 7.19 18.05 5.00
CA LEU A 113 6.59 18.68 3.82
C LEU A 113 5.54 19.74 4.19
N THR A 114 4.69 19.46 5.18
CA THR A 114 3.70 20.44 5.69
C THR A 114 4.38 21.67 6.28
N HIS A 115 5.45 21.51 7.08
CA HIS A 115 6.18 22.66 7.64
C HIS A 115 6.82 23.49 6.52
N PHE A 116 7.45 22.83 5.54
CA PHE A 116 8.01 23.53 4.38
C PHE A 116 6.96 24.36 3.65
N ILE A 117 5.78 23.80 3.40
CA ILE A 117 4.66 24.53 2.76
C ILE A 117 4.29 25.75 3.59
N GLN A 118 4.17 25.60 4.91
CA GLN A 118 3.77 26.68 5.81
C GLN A 118 4.82 27.81 5.85
N ASP A 119 6.10 27.45 5.87
CA ASP A 119 7.21 28.39 5.94
C ASP A 119 7.41 29.15 4.61
N GLU A 120 7.31 28.47 3.46
CA GLU A 120 7.62 29.06 2.15
C GLU A 120 6.41 29.71 1.45
N ILE A 121 5.20 29.25 1.73
CA ILE A 121 3.98 29.67 1.02
C ILE A 121 3.06 30.49 1.94
N GLY A 122 3.00 30.18 3.23
CA GLY A 122 2.17 30.86 4.23
C GLY A 122 1.16 29.92 4.90
N GLU A 123 0.13 30.49 5.53
CA GLU A 123 -0.89 29.72 6.26
C GLU A 123 -1.71 28.82 5.32
N VAL A 124 -1.27 27.58 5.20
CA VAL A 124 -1.93 26.49 4.46
C VAL A 124 -2.40 25.45 5.48
N SER A 125 -3.69 25.14 5.45
CA SER A 125 -4.28 24.10 6.29
C SER A 125 -4.35 22.80 5.52
N GLY A 126 -4.17 21.68 6.23
CA GLY A 126 -4.27 20.38 5.62
C GLY A 126 -3.99 19.23 6.56
N ARG A 127 -4.11 18.02 6.02
CA ARG A 127 -3.90 16.79 6.79
C ARG A 127 -3.24 15.71 5.94
N ALA A 128 -2.29 15.05 6.58
CA ALA A 128 -1.56 13.90 6.07
C ALA A 128 -2.32 12.58 6.34
N PHE A 129 -2.37 11.71 5.33
CA PHE A 129 -3.01 10.40 5.37
C PHE A 129 -2.09 9.33 4.78
N VAL A 130 -2.08 8.17 5.43
CA VAL A 130 -1.30 6.99 5.07
C VAL A 130 -2.09 5.78 5.55
N ASP A 131 -2.77 5.05 4.64
CA ASP A 131 -3.49 3.76 4.81
C ASP A 131 -4.63 3.72 5.86
N SER A 132 -4.34 4.16 7.07
CA SER A 132 -5.18 4.14 8.28
C SER A 132 -6.44 5.03 8.28
N ALA A 133 -6.75 5.74 7.19
CA ALA A 133 -7.91 6.63 7.09
C ALA A 133 -8.81 6.22 5.93
N PRO A 134 -10.10 6.62 5.91
CA PRO A 134 -10.99 6.29 4.81
C PRO A 134 -10.67 7.20 3.62
N VAL A 135 -9.56 6.94 2.94
CA VAL A 135 -9.13 7.57 1.68
C VAL A 135 -8.85 6.45 0.68
N LEU A 136 -9.28 6.59 -0.57
CA LEU A 136 -8.89 5.67 -1.64
C LEU A 136 -7.52 6.05 -2.21
N ASP A 137 -6.46 5.82 -1.43
CA ASP A 137 -5.07 6.25 -1.75
C ASP A 137 -4.68 5.90 -3.21
N LYS A 138 -4.95 4.66 -3.65
CA LYS A 138 -4.65 4.23 -5.02
C LYS A 138 -5.39 5.03 -6.09
N ALA A 139 -6.67 5.36 -5.85
CA ALA A 139 -7.48 6.13 -6.79
C ALA A 139 -7.01 7.58 -6.87
N TRP A 140 -6.66 8.19 -5.73
CA TRP A 140 -6.10 9.54 -5.68
C TRP A 140 -4.75 9.60 -6.37
N ALA A 141 -3.84 8.66 -6.10
CA ALA A 141 -2.56 8.58 -6.80
C ALA A 141 -2.72 8.42 -8.33
N ALA A 142 -3.67 7.59 -8.79
CA ALA A 142 -3.97 7.46 -10.21
C ALA A 142 -4.52 8.75 -10.82
N LYS A 143 -5.47 9.42 -10.13
CA LYS A 143 -6.05 10.70 -10.54
C LYS A 143 -5.00 11.82 -10.58
N SER A 144 -4.04 11.79 -9.66
CA SER A 144 -2.86 12.65 -9.57
C SER A 144 -1.77 12.31 -10.61
N GLY A 145 -2.04 11.42 -11.56
CA GLY A 145 -1.15 11.12 -12.67
C GLY A 145 0.09 10.31 -12.30
N LEU A 146 0.10 9.67 -11.12
CA LEU A 146 1.25 8.90 -10.66
C LEU A 146 1.35 7.51 -11.30
N GLY A 147 0.28 7.05 -11.95
CA GLY A 147 0.21 5.76 -12.60
C GLY A 147 -1.21 5.38 -12.99
N TRP A 148 -1.40 4.12 -13.36
CA TRP A 148 -2.71 3.52 -13.62
C TRP A 148 -2.98 2.36 -12.67
N ILE A 149 -4.25 2.03 -12.45
CA ILE A 149 -4.61 0.85 -11.65
C ILE A 149 -4.42 -0.40 -12.51
N GLY A 150 -3.57 -1.33 -12.07
CA GLY A 150 -3.37 -2.62 -12.73
C GLY A 150 -4.53 -3.60 -12.49
N LYS A 151 -4.58 -4.69 -13.27
CA LYS A 151 -5.63 -5.72 -13.12
C LYS A 151 -5.64 -6.41 -11.75
N HIS A 152 -4.54 -6.36 -11.02
CA HIS A 152 -4.43 -6.80 -9.63
C HIS A 152 -4.78 -5.72 -8.59
N SER A 153 -5.33 -4.59 -9.03
CA SER A 153 -5.78 -3.47 -8.21
C SER A 153 -4.71 -2.75 -7.39
N ASN A 154 -3.42 -2.85 -7.75
CA ASN A 154 -2.41 -1.90 -7.28
C ASN A 154 -2.15 -0.82 -8.33
N LEU A 155 -1.67 0.33 -7.87
CA LEU A 155 -1.14 1.35 -8.76
C LEU A 155 0.13 0.80 -9.46
N LEU A 156 0.28 1.11 -10.74
CA LEU A 156 1.42 0.75 -11.56
C LEU A 156 2.03 2.01 -12.19
N THR A 157 3.35 2.04 -12.23
CA THR A 157 4.12 3.03 -13.00
C THR A 157 5.03 2.30 -13.98
N GLN A 158 5.32 2.92 -15.13
CA GLN A 158 6.17 2.29 -16.14
C GLN A 158 7.62 2.07 -15.68
N GLN A 159 8.12 2.92 -14.78
CA GLN A 159 9.55 2.95 -14.42
C GLN A 159 9.92 2.05 -13.26
N VAL A 160 9.02 1.83 -12.29
CA VAL A 160 9.32 1.07 -11.06
C VAL A 160 8.24 0.06 -10.68
N GLY A 161 7.19 -0.08 -11.50
CA GLY A 161 6.11 -1.01 -11.21
C GLY A 161 5.21 -0.55 -10.06
N SER A 162 5.14 -1.31 -8.96
CA SER A 162 4.15 -1.18 -7.86
C SER A 162 4.73 -1.28 -6.45
N PHE A 163 6.04 -1.48 -6.28
CA PHE A 163 6.66 -1.63 -4.95
C PHE A 163 6.94 -0.29 -4.26
N TYR A 164 5.87 0.44 -3.94
CA TYR A 164 5.91 1.68 -3.17
C TYR A 164 4.69 1.81 -2.27
N PHE A 165 4.87 2.58 -1.20
CA PHE A 165 3.77 3.07 -0.39
C PHE A 165 3.15 4.30 -1.05
N ILE A 166 1.85 4.49 -0.81
CA ILE A 166 1.10 5.67 -1.23
C ILE A 166 0.79 6.50 0.00
N ALA A 167 0.84 7.82 -0.15
CA ALA A 167 0.50 8.75 0.88
C ALA A 167 -0.21 9.96 0.29
N GLU A 168 -1.10 10.56 1.06
CA GLU A 168 -1.90 11.70 0.62
C GLU A 168 -1.73 12.88 1.59
N LEU A 169 -1.49 14.07 1.06
CA LEU A 169 -1.55 15.33 1.79
C LEU A 169 -2.67 16.18 1.17
N ILE A 170 -3.78 16.28 1.90
CA ILE A 170 -4.98 17.00 1.45
C ILE A 170 -4.95 18.40 2.06
N ILE A 171 -4.97 19.44 1.21
CA ILE A 171 -4.75 20.84 1.63
C ILE A 171 -5.75 21.82 1.00
N ASP A 172 -5.95 22.96 1.66
CA ASP A 172 -6.83 24.08 1.26
C ASP A 172 -6.23 25.02 0.18
N LEU A 173 -5.00 24.76 -0.24
CA LEU A 173 -4.30 25.51 -1.27
C LEU A 173 -4.66 24.99 -2.66
N GLU A 174 -5.03 25.91 -3.57
CA GLU A 174 -5.24 25.57 -4.98
C GLU A 174 -3.89 25.52 -5.73
N LEU A 175 -3.65 24.43 -6.44
CA LEU A 175 -2.39 24.15 -7.13
C LEU A 175 -2.62 23.87 -8.62
N GLU A 176 -1.53 23.78 -9.39
CA GLU A 176 -1.61 23.18 -10.73
C GLU A 176 -1.75 21.66 -10.61
N TYR A 177 -2.75 21.12 -11.31
CA TYR A 177 -3.13 19.72 -11.24
C TYR A 177 -2.55 18.91 -12.39
N ASP A 178 -2.06 17.73 -12.05
CA ASP A 178 -1.72 16.67 -12.98
C ASP A 178 -2.99 15.94 -13.47
N HIS A 179 -2.81 15.03 -14.42
CA HIS A 179 -3.88 14.28 -15.05
C HIS A 179 -3.57 12.79 -15.07
N ALA A 180 -4.63 11.98 -15.00
CA ALA A 180 -4.52 10.54 -15.04
C ALA A 180 -3.79 10.05 -16.30
N THR A 181 -2.99 8.99 -16.13
CA THR A 181 -2.29 8.34 -17.24
C THR A 181 -3.15 7.27 -17.89
N THR A 182 -2.74 6.78 -19.07
CA THR A 182 -3.40 5.66 -19.74
C THR A 182 -3.09 4.32 -19.07
N ASP A 183 -4.00 3.34 -19.24
CA ASP A 183 -3.78 1.95 -18.84
C ASP A 183 -2.78 1.26 -19.77
N HIS A 184 -1.84 0.51 -19.19
CA HIS A 184 -0.83 -0.26 -19.93
C HIS A 184 -0.77 -1.75 -19.57
N CYS A 185 -1.83 -2.33 -19.00
CA CYS A 185 -1.95 -3.77 -18.79
C CYS A 185 -2.22 -4.53 -20.11
N GLY A 186 -2.97 -3.93 -21.03
CA GLY A 186 -3.33 -4.56 -22.31
C GLY A 186 -4.02 -5.93 -22.12
N THR A 187 -3.60 -6.93 -22.89
CA THR A 187 -4.15 -8.30 -22.82
C THR A 187 -3.52 -9.17 -21.73
N CYS A 188 -2.54 -8.66 -20.97
CA CYS A 188 -1.83 -9.44 -19.95
C CYS A 188 -2.78 -9.93 -18.84
N THR A 189 -2.63 -11.19 -18.43
CA THR A 189 -3.39 -11.84 -17.34
C THR A 189 -2.50 -12.43 -16.24
N ALA A 190 -1.18 -12.22 -16.30
CA ALA A 190 -0.20 -12.90 -15.43
C ALA A 190 -0.56 -12.87 -13.92
N CYS A 191 -1.01 -11.73 -13.40
CA CYS A 191 -1.41 -11.61 -12.00
C CYS A 191 -2.67 -12.40 -11.64
N ILE A 192 -3.65 -12.46 -12.56
CA ILE A 192 -4.89 -13.22 -12.41
C ILE A 192 -4.56 -14.71 -12.40
N ASP A 193 -3.77 -15.15 -13.38
CA ASP A 193 -3.42 -16.55 -13.60
C ASP A 193 -2.55 -17.10 -12.44
N ALA A 194 -1.68 -16.26 -11.87
CA ALA A 194 -0.78 -16.67 -10.80
C ALA A 194 -1.41 -16.58 -9.39
N CYS A 195 -2.57 -15.95 -9.22
CA CYS A 195 -3.17 -15.75 -7.89
C CYS A 195 -3.56 -17.11 -7.27
N PRO A 196 -2.88 -17.58 -6.20
CA PRO A 196 -3.03 -18.98 -5.75
C PRO A 196 -4.44 -19.32 -5.25
N THR A 197 -5.14 -18.31 -4.73
CA THR A 197 -6.49 -18.43 -4.19
C THR A 197 -7.58 -17.90 -5.12
N GLN A 198 -7.21 -17.51 -6.34
CA GLN A 198 -8.11 -16.89 -7.33
C GLN A 198 -8.88 -15.68 -6.76
N ALA A 199 -8.21 -14.92 -5.89
CA ALA A 199 -8.77 -13.70 -5.30
C ALA A 199 -8.97 -12.59 -6.35
N ILE A 200 -8.22 -12.58 -7.45
CA ILE A 200 -8.45 -11.65 -8.55
C ILE A 200 -9.49 -12.28 -9.50
N THR A 201 -10.77 -11.99 -9.26
CA THR A 201 -11.89 -12.69 -9.92
C THR A 201 -12.10 -12.26 -11.36
N GLU A 202 -11.77 -11.00 -11.67
CA GLU A 202 -11.79 -10.42 -13.01
C GLU A 202 -10.83 -9.21 -13.02
N PRO A 203 -10.45 -8.67 -14.20
CA PRO A 203 -9.59 -7.49 -14.26
C PRO A 203 -10.08 -6.37 -13.32
N TYR A 204 -9.15 -5.86 -12.50
CA TYR A 204 -9.37 -4.73 -11.56
C TYR A 204 -10.26 -5.04 -10.35
N ILE A 205 -10.61 -6.32 -10.13
CA ILE A 205 -11.47 -6.73 -9.02
C ILE A 205 -10.78 -7.81 -8.21
N VAL A 206 -10.57 -7.50 -6.92
CA VAL A 206 -10.00 -8.42 -5.94
C VAL A 206 -11.06 -8.74 -4.91
N ASP A 207 -11.46 -10.01 -4.82
CA ASP A 207 -12.20 -10.56 -3.70
C ASP A 207 -11.26 -10.68 -2.49
N GLY A 208 -11.33 -9.67 -1.62
CA GLY A 208 -10.53 -9.59 -0.40
C GLY A 208 -10.76 -10.78 0.51
N SER A 209 -11.98 -11.34 0.54
CA SER A 209 -12.33 -12.51 1.34
C SER A 209 -11.58 -13.80 0.94
N LYS A 210 -10.90 -13.80 -0.21
CA LYS A 210 -10.05 -14.89 -0.71
C LYS A 210 -8.57 -14.54 -0.73
N CYS A 211 -8.20 -13.29 -0.46
CA CYS A 211 -6.84 -12.82 -0.60
C CYS A 211 -5.94 -13.33 0.54
N ILE A 212 -4.79 -13.92 0.19
CA ILE A 212 -3.77 -14.36 1.18
C ILE A 212 -3.36 -13.20 2.10
N SER A 213 -3.23 -11.99 1.55
CA SER A 213 -2.91 -10.80 2.35
C SER A 213 -3.99 -10.49 3.38
N TYR A 214 -5.27 -10.64 3.03
CA TYR A 214 -6.38 -10.48 3.97
C TYR A 214 -6.34 -11.57 5.05
N PHE A 215 -6.18 -12.84 4.68
CA PHE A 215 -6.12 -13.94 5.65
C PHE A 215 -5.02 -13.80 6.68
N THR A 216 -3.85 -13.31 6.25
CA THR A 216 -2.67 -13.26 7.12
C THR A 216 -2.60 -12.01 7.99
N ILE A 217 -3.33 -10.94 7.63
CA ILE A 217 -3.24 -9.63 8.29
C ILE A 217 -4.56 -9.24 8.98
N GLU A 218 -5.69 -9.34 8.27
CA GLU A 218 -6.96 -8.74 8.66
C GLU A 218 -7.91 -9.75 9.32
N LEU A 219 -7.94 -10.98 8.81
CA LEU A 219 -8.78 -12.03 9.38
C LEU A 219 -8.28 -12.39 10.79
N LYS A 220 -9.15 -12.28 11.80
CA LYS A 220 -8.84 -12.62 13.20
C LYS A 220 -9.17 -14.08 13.53
N GLU A 221 -10.19 -14.62 12.87
CA GLU A 221 -10.61 -16.01 13.01
C GLU A 221 -9.66 -16.98 12.29
N ASN A 222 -10.00 -18.27 12.27
CA ASN A 222 -9.21 -19.29 11.58
C ASN A 222 -9.31 -19.14 10.06
N ILE A 223 -8.18 -19.35 9.38
CA ILE A 223 -8.14 -19.39 7.91
C ILE A 223 -8.98 -20.59 7.43
N PRO A 224 -9.92 -20.40 6.47
CA PRO A 224 -10.77 -21.50 6.00
C PRO A 224 -9.96 -22.67 5.44
N THR A 225 -10.34 -23.89 5.82
CA THR A 225 -9.60 -25.12 5.46
C THR A 225 -9.52 -25.40 3.96
N GLU A 226 -10.44 -24.83 3.18
CA GLU A 226 -10.42 -24.90 1.70
C GLU A 226 -9.21 -24.21 1.06
N PHE A 227 -8.50 -23.35 1.80
CA PHE A 227 -7.25 -22.72 1.38
C PHE A 227 -5.99 -23.47 1.83
N LYS A 228 -6.13 -24.60 2.54
CA LYS A 228 -4.98 -25.42 2.95
C LYS A 228 -4.20 -25.86 1.72
N GLY A 229 -2.88 -25.64 1.73
CA GLY A 229 -2.00 -25.95 0.60
C GLY A 229 -2.09 -24.98 -0.59
N LYS A 230 -2.81 -23.86 -0.47
CA LYS A 230 -2.96 -22.85 -1.54
C LYS A 230 -2.33 -21.49 -1.19
N MET A 231 -1.55 -21.42 -0.11
CA MET A 231 -0.98 -20.15 0.39
C MET A 231 0.52 -20.00 0.11
N ASP A 232 1.15 -20.93 -0.63
CA ASP A 232 2.54 -20.84 -1.11
C ASP A 232 3.57 -20.31 -0.11
N ASP A 233 3.51 -20.80 1.14
CA ASP A 233 4.35 -20.42 2.27
C ASP A 233 4.21 -18.96 2.77
N TRP A 234 3.23 -18.20 2.29
CA TRP A 234 2.96 -16.83 2.74
C TRP A 234 2.35 -16.79 4.14
N MET A 235 3.14 -16.39 5.14
CA MET A 235 2.70 -16.27 6.52
C MET A 235 2.31 -14.83 6.92
N PHE A 236 2.71 -13.82 6.15
CA PHE A 236 2.31 -12.42 6.36
C PHE A 236 2.31 -11.63 5.05
N GLY A 237 1.14 -11.14 4.63
CA GLY A 237 0.97 -10.50 3.32
C GLY A 237 1.12 -11.47 2.14
N CYS A 238 1.11 -10.96 0.92
CA CYS A 238 1.36 -11.74 -0.30
C CYS A 238 1.79 -10.81 -1.44
N ASP A 239 2.91 -11.13 -2.10
CA ASP A 239 3.41 -10.34 -3.23
C ASP A 239 3.19 -11.02 -4.59
N VAL A 240 2.59 -12.21 -4.67
CA VAL A 240 2.52 -13.02 -5.90
C VAL A 240 2.01 -12.21 -7.11
N CYS A 241 0.92 -11.46 -6.94
CA CYS A 241 0.35 -10.68 -8.04
C CYS A 241 1.24 -9.50 -8.47
N GLN A 242 2.11 -9.01 -7.58
CA GLN A 242 3.13 -8.02 -7.90
C GLN A 242 4.36 -8.70 -8.51
N ASP A 243 4.90 -9.75 -7.92
CA ASP A 243 6.12 -10.43 -8.37
C ASP A 243 6.02 -10.91 -9.82
N VAL A 244 4.84 -11.39 -10.25
CA VAL A 244 4.61 -11.83 -11.64
C VAL A 244 4.28 -10.68 -12.61
N CYS A 245 4.05 -9.47 -12.12
CA CYS A 245 3.66 -8.34 -12.96
C CYS A 245 4.84 -7.89 -13.84
N PRO A 246 4.71 -7.86 -15.18
CA PRO A 246 5.83 -7.51 -16.07
C PRO A 246 6.40 -6.11 -15.85
N TRP A 247 5.65 -5.20 -15.24
CA TRP A 247 6.09 -3.84 -14.91
C TRP A 247 7.02 -3.78 -13.70
N ASN A 248 7.00 -4.80 -12.82
CA ASN A 248 7.88 -4.88 -11.67
C ASN A 248 9.29 -5.39 -12.02
N LYS A 249 9.56 -5.85 -13.25
CA LYS A 249 10.92 -6.20 -13.69
C LYS A 249 11.89 -5.00 -13.68
N PHE A 250 11.36 -3.78 -13.61
CA PHE A 250 12.13 -2.53 -13.57
C PHE A 250 12.34 -2.02 -12.15
N SER A 251 11.89 -2.75 -11.12
CA SER A 251 12.01 -2.35 -9.73
C SER A 251 13.47 -2.15 -9.34
N LYS A 252 13.73 -1.09 -8.58
CA LYS A 252 15.07 -0.76 -8.07
C LYS A 252 15.01 -0.72 -6.54
N PRO A 253 16.05 -1.19 -5.84
CA PRO A 253 16.08 -1.13 -4.39
C PRO A 253 15.82 0.28 -3.84
N HIS A 254 15.13 0.37 -2.71
CA HIS A 254 14.92 1.61 -1.98
C HIS A 254 16.24 2.12 -1.37
N ASN A 255 16.27 3.41 -1.03
CA ASN A 255 17.38 4.05 -0.33
C ASN A 255 17.02 4.49 1.10
N GLU A 256 15.83 4.15 1.59
CA GLU A 256 15.36 4.50 2.94
C GLU A 256 15.88 3.48 3.97
N PRO A 257 16.84 3.83 4.85
CA PRO A 257 17.44 2.86 5.78
C PRO A 257 16.45 2.26 6.78
N LEU A 258 15.36 2.98 7.11
CA LEU A 258 14.33 2.48 8.01
C LEU A 258 13.52 1.32 7.42
N PHE A 259 13.61 1.08 6.11
CA PHE A 259 12.99 -0.06 5.43
C PHE A 259 13.94 -1.25 5.25
N ASN A 260 15.21 -1.13 5.66
CA ASN A 260 16.12 -2.26 5.61
C ASN A 260 15.60 -3.40 6.52
N PRO A 261 15.59 -4.65 6.02
CA PRO A 261 15.18 -5.81 6.81
C PRO A 261 16.12 -6.02 8.01
N HIS A 262 15.57 -6.54 9.11
CA HIS A 262 16.40 -7.07 10.19
C HIS A 262 17.19 -8.31 9.68
N PRO A 263 18.51 -8.46 9.93
CA PRO A 263 19.28 -9.58 9.38
C PRO A 263 18.69 -10.97 9.68
N GLU A 264 18.24 -11.19 10.92
CA GLU A 264 17.59 -12.46 11.31
C GLU A 264 16.34 -12.77 10.47
N LEU A 265 15.57 -11.77 10.01
CA LEU A 265 14.42 -12.01 9.13
C LEU A 265 14.84 -12.69 7.82
N LEU A 266 16.00 -12.32 7.27
CA LEU A 266 16.49 -12.83 6.00
C LEU A 266 17.00 -14.28 6.12
N GLU A 267 17.57 -14.62 7.27
CA GLU A 267 18.26 -15.88 7.53
C GLU A 267 17.35 -16.98 8.10
N MET A 268 16.22 -16.62 8.72
CA MET A 268 15.32 -17.60 9.35
C MET A 268 14.77 -18.62 8.36
N THR A 269 15.01 -19.90 8.65
CA THR A 269 14.46 -21.02 7.90
C THR A 269 13.05 -21.37 8.36
N LYS A 270 12.33 -22.22 7.61
CA LYS A 270 11.03 -22.75 8.05
C LYS A 270 11.09 -23.31 9.47
N LYS A 271 12.12 -24.11 9.80
CA LYS A 271 12.27 -24.68 11.14
C LYS A 271 12.38 -23.59 12.22
N ASP A 272 13.16 -22.54 11.97
CA ASP A 272 13.33 -21.44 12.92
C ASP A 272 12.01 -20.70 13.15
N TRP A 273 11.20 -20.51 12.10
CA TRP A 273 9.85 -19.93 12.23
C TRP A 273 8.89 -20.85 12.98
N GLU A 274 8.99 -22.16 12.81
CA GLU A 274 8.14 -23.12 13.52
C GLU A 274 8.43 -23.17 15.02
N GLU A 275 9.69 -22.89 15.41
CA GLU A 275 10.16 -22.86 16.79
C GLU A 275 10.22 -21.43 17.37
N ILE A 276 9.71 -20.43 16.64
CA ILE A 276 9.81 -19.02 17.03
C ILE A 276 9.21 -18.75 18.40
N THR A 277 9.94 -18.00 19.22
CA THR A 277 9.47 -17.51 20.53
C THR A 277 8.93 -16.08 20.44
N GLU A 278 8.14 -15.68 21.42
CA GLU A 278 7.60 -14.32 21.48
C GLU A 278 8.72 -13.26 21.60
N ASP A 279 9.82 -13.59 22.26
CA ASP A 279 10.98 -12.71 22.39
C ASP A 279 11.71 -12.50 21.06
N VAL A 280 11.89 -13.57 20.27
CA VAL A 280 12.44 -13.48 18.91
C VAL A 280 11.49 -12.66 18.02
N PHE A 281 10.18 -12.92 18.09
CA PHE A 281 9.19 -12.12 17.36
C PHE A 281 9.27 -10.63 17.71
N LYS A 282 9.36 -10.27 19.00
CA LYS A 282 9.47 -8.88 19.45
C LYS A 282 10.76 -8.21 18.97
N LYS A 283 11.86 -8.96 18.91
CA LYS A 283 13.16 -8.50 18.43
C LYS A 283 13.15 -8.27 16.92
N VAL A 284 12.81 -9.29 16.13
CA VAL A 284 12.85 -9.27 14.66
C VAL A 284 11.88 -8.23 14.10
N PHE A 285 10.66 -8.15 14.65
CA PHE A 285 9.64 -7.23 14.17
C PHE A 285 9.51 -5.96 15.02
N GLN A 286 10.59 -5.55 15.70
CA GLN A 286 10.56 -4.32 16.47
C GLN A 286 10.19 -3.14 15.55
N LYS A 287 9.10 -2.43 15.87
CA LYS A 287 8.54 -1.32 15.08
C LYS A 287 8.09 -1.68 13.65
N SER A 288 8.02 -2.96 13.28
CA SER A 288 7.50 -3.40 11.96
C SER A 288 5.97 -3.44 11.93
N ALA A 289 5.41 -3.30 10.73
CA ALA A 289 3.98 -3.49 10.47
C ALA A 289 3.49 -4.91 10.84
N VAL A 290 4.38 -5.91 10.85
CA VAL A 290 4.06 -7.31 11.24
C VAL A 290 3.48 -7.39 12.65
N LYS A 291 3.79 -6.44 13.54
CA LYS A 291 3.24 -6.41 14.90
C LYS A 291 1.72 -6.30 14.95
N ARG A 292 1.05 -5.82 13.89
CA ARG A 292 -0.42 -5.74 13.81
C ARG A 292 -1.09 -7.11 13.94
N THR A 293 -0.50 -8.14 13.33
CA THR A 293 -0.99 -9.53 13.41
C THR A 293 -0.77 -10.16 14.79
N LYS A 294 0.13 -9.57 15.62
CA LYS A 294 0.60 -10.12 16.90
C LYS A 294 1.29 -11.48 16.75
N PHE A 295 1.97 -11.91 17.80
CA PHE A 295 2.65 -13.21 17.82
C PHE A 295 1.69 -14.38 17.57
N SER A 296 0.53 -14.37 18.23
CA SER A 296 -0.49 -15.42 18.10
C SER A 296 -1.04 -15.53 16.67
N GLY A 297 -1.23 -14.42 15.97
CA GLY A 297 -1.70 -14.43 14.58
C GLY A 297 -0.63 -14.98 13.63
N LEU A 298 0.65 -14.63 13.85
CA LEU A 298 1.73 -15.17 13.03
C LEU A 298 1.86 -16.69 13.25
N GLN A 299 1.79 -17.16 14.50
CA GLN A 299 1.79 -18.59 14.81
C GLN A 299 0.59 -19.33 14.20
N ARG A 300 -0.60 -18.72 14.19
CA ARG A 300 -1.77 -19.26 13.49
C ARG A 300 -1.48 -19.44 12.01
N ASN A 301 -0.92 -18.44 11.36
CA ASN A 301 -0.61 -18.48 9.93
C ASN A 301 0.45 -19.57 9.64
N ILE A 302 1.53 -19.65 10.43
CA ILE A 302 2.55 -20.69 10.31
C ILE A 302 1.94 -22.09 10.48
N SER A 303 1.11 -22.29 11.51
CA SER A 303 0.43 -23.57 11.76
C SER A 303 -0.49 -23.97 10.60
N PHE A 304 -1.14 -23.00 9.97
CA PHE A 304 -1.96 -23.25 8.78
C PHE A 304 -1.11 -23.69 7.57
N LEU A 305 0.13 -23.21 7.44
CA LEU A 305 1.02 -23.55 6.33
C LEU A 305 1.70 -24.92 6.50
N LYS A 306 1.84 -25.43 7.72
CA LYS A 306 2.49 -26.73 7.96
C LYS A 306 1.81 -27.85 7.15
N PRO A 307 2.58 -28.70 6.45
CA PRO A 307 2.04 -29.93 5.88
C PRO A 307 1.50 -30.81 7.02
N ASN A 308 0.41 -31.54 6.74
CA ASN A 308 -0.13 -32.52 7.68
C ASN A 308 0.84 -33.68 7.89
#